data_AF-A0A9N7NKL7-F1
#
_entry.id   AF-A0A9N7NKL7-F1
#
_cell.length_a   1.000
_cell.length_b   1.000
_cell.length_c   1.000
_cell.angle_alpha   90.00
_cell.angle_beta   90.00
_cell.angle_gamma   90.00
#
_symmetry.space_group_name_H-M   'P 1'
#
loop_
_entity.id
_entity.type
_entity.pdbx_description
1 polymer ?
#
loop_
_entity_poly.entity_id
_entity_poly.type
_entity_poly.pdbx_seq_one_letter_code
_entity_poly.pdbx_strand_id
1 'polypeptide(L)' 'GIIMSILEQYRLFTGQTVNLNKSAIFFSKSTPQHLQNSICRSLNGITPHKSTRYLGLPL' A
#
# COMPACT_ATOMS: atom_id res chain seq x y z
N GLY A 1 -7.55 9.86 3.09
CA GLY A 1 -6.48 9.53 4.06
C GLY A 1 -5.19 10.23 3.69
N ILE A 2 -4.28 10.44 4.65
CA ILE A 2 -3.04 11.23 4.47
C ILE A 2 -2.20 10.73 3.27
N ILE A 3 -2.02 9.42 3.13
CA ILE A 3 -1.24 8.84 2.01
C ILE A 3 -1.84 9.21 0.64
N MET A 4 -3.16 9.12 0.47
CA MET A 4 -3.80 9.47 -0.80
C MET A 4 -3.64 10.96 -1.12
N SER A 5 -3.64 11.82 -0.10
CA SER A 5 -3.39 13.25 -0.29
C SER A 5 -1.96 13.52 -0.75
N ILE A 6 -0.97 12.78 -0.22
CA ILE A 6 0.43 12.89 -0.66
C ILE A 6 0.58 12.43 -2.11
N LEU A 7 -0.03 11.30 -2.48
CA LEU A 7 0.00 10.78 -3.85
C LEU A 7 -0.64 11.75 -4.84
N GLU A 8 -1.71 12.44 -4.42
CA GLU A 8 -2.36 13.47 -5.23
C GLU A 8 -1.46 14.70 -5.42
N GLN A 9 -0.81 15.17 -4.35
CA GLN A 9 0.17 16.27 -4.46
C GLN A 9 1.35 15.90 -5.36
N TYR A 10 1.86 14.67 -5.23
CA TYR A 10 2.90 14.14 -6.12
C TYR A 10 2.44 14.16 -7.58
N ARG A 11 1.20 13.72 -7.86
CA ARG A 11 0.60 13.74 -9.20
C ARG A 11 0.51 15.16 -9.75
N LEU A 12 0.02 16.11 -8.96
CA LEU A 12 -0.12 17.50 -9.36
C LEU A 12 1.24 18.16 -9.67
N PHE A 13 2.27 17.84 -8.90
CA PHE A 13 3.60 18.44 -9.07
C PHE A 13 4.40 17.80 -10.23
N THR A 14 4.30 16.48 -10.40
CA THR A 14 5.15 15.74 -11.36
C THR A 14 4.45 15.35 -12.65
N GLY A 15 3.12 15.39 -12.69
CA GLY A 15 2.29 14.81 -13.76
C GLY A 15 2.25 13.28 -13.75
N GLN A 16 2.96 12.61 -12.82
CA GLN A 16 3.03 11.16 -12.76
C GLN A 16 1.96 10.59 -11.82
N THR A 17 1.29 9.52 -12.25
CA THR A 17 0.27 8.84 -11.44
C THR A 17 0.80 7.52 -10.90
N VAL A 18 0.63 7.28 -9.60
CA VAL A 18 0.97 5.99 -8.97
C VAL A 18 -0.09 4.94 -9.32
N ASN A 19 0.37 3.78 -9.79
CA ASN A 19 -0.53 2.68 -10.10
C ASN A 19 -0.89 1.90 -8.82
N LEU A 20 -2.04 2.26 -8.24
CA LEU A 20 -2.54 1.62 -7.02
C LEU A 20 -2.84 0.13 -7.21
N ASN A 21 -3.21 -0.31 -8.42
CA ASN A 21 -3.48 -1.72 -8.72
C ASN A 21 -2.20 -2.57 -8.74
N LYS A 22 -1.05 -1.97 -9.04
CA LYS A 22 0.28 -2.61 -8.98
C LYS A 22 1.00 -2.34 -7.66
N SER A 23 0.41 -1.53 -6.79
CA SER A 23 0.96 -1.26 -5.46
C SER A 23 0.50 -2.34 -4.48
N ALA A 24 1.33 -2.63 -3.48
CA ALA A 24 1.02 -3.62 -2.46
C ALA A 24 1.52 -3.15 -1.09
N ILE A 25 0.84 -3.62 -0.03
CA ILE A 25 1.22 -3.34 1.36
C ILE A 25 1.83 -4.59 1.96
N PHE A 26 2.92 -4.43 2.70
CA PHE A 26 3.52 -5.49 3.49
C PHE A 26 3.22 -5.25 4.95
N PHE A 27 2.76 -6.30 5.64
CA PHE A 27 2.50 -6.28 7.07
C PHE A 27 3.47 -7.20 7.79
N SER A 28 3.87 -6.82 9.00
CA SER A 28 4.62 -7.72 9.87
C SER A 28 3.74 -8.87 10.34
N LYS A 29 4.35 -10.01 10.70
CA LYS A 29 3.63 -11.19 11.24
C LYS A 29 2.77 -10.85 12.46
N SER A 30 3.17 -9.86 13.24
CA SER A 30 2.51 -9.46 14.47
C SER A 30 1.33 -8.51 14.25
N THR A 31 1.08 -8.05 13.02
CA THR A 31 0.02 -7.10 12.72
C THR A 31 -1.34 -7.80 12.70
N PRO A 32 -2.29 -7.47 13.60
CA PRO A 32 -3.58 -8.15 13.67
C PRO A 32 -4.42 -7.96 12.39
N GLN A 33 -5.19 -8.98 12.00
CA GLN A 33 -5.99 -8.97 10.77
C GLN A 33 -6.98 -7.80 10.70
N HIS A 34 -7.62 -7.45 11.81
CA HIS A 34 -8.57 -6.34 11.85
C HIS A 34 -7.89 -5.00 11.50
N LEU A 35 -6.64 -4.81 11.96
CA LEU A 35 -5.85 -3.62 11.68
C LEU A 35 -5.41 -3.60 10.21
N GLN A 36 -4.96 -4.74 9.67
CA GLN A 36 -4.63 -4.87 8.25
C GLN A 36 -5.83 -4.49 7.37
N ASN A 37 -7.02 -5.00 7.68
CA ASN A 37 -8.25 -4.72 6.94
C ASN A 37 -8.62 -3.22 7.01
N SER A 38 -8.48 -2.58 8.18
CA SER A 38 -8.73 -1.15 8.35
C SER A 38 -7.78 -0.29 7.52
N ILE A 39 -6.49 -0.68 7.48
CA ILE A 39 -5.46 0.01 6.70
C ILE A 39 -5.73 -0.14 5.19
N CYS A 40 -6.01 -1.35 4.70
CA CYS A 40 -6.33 -1.59 3.30
C CYS A 40 -7.56 -0.81 2.83
N ARG A 41 -8.61 -0.71 3.66
CA ARG A 41 -9.79 0.12 3.36
C ARG A 41 -9.43 1.60 3.26
N SER A 42 -8.55 2.08 4.14
CA SER A 42 -8.10 3.48 4.15
C SER A 42 -7.20 3.84 2.96
N LEU A 43 -6.60 2.85 2.31
CA LEU A 43 -5.71 2.98 1.16
C LEU A 43 -6.40 2.64 -0.17
N ASN A 44 -7.70 2.91 -0.27
CA ASN A 44 -8.47 2.80 -1.53
C ASN A 44 -8.35 1.43 -2.22
N GLY A 45 -8.19 0.34 -1.45
CA GLY A 45 -8.18 -1.02 -2.00
C GLY A 45 -6.80 -1.52 -2.43
N ILE A 46 -5.69 -0.85 -2.06
CA ILE A 46 -4.37 -1.47 -2.14
C ILE A 46 -4.40 -2.76 -1.31
N THR A 47 -4.04 -3.87 -1.95
CA THR A 47 -4.14 -5.20 -1.34
C THR A 47 -2.85 -5.57 -0.59
N PRO A 48 -2.94 -6.37 0.46
CA PRO A 48 -1.76 -6.93 1.10
C PRO A 48 -1.02 -7.83 0.13
N HIS A 49 0.31 -7.72 0.08
CA HIS A 49 1.11 -8.67 -0.65
C HIS A 49 1.09 -10.02 0.09
N LYS A 50 0.65 -11.08 -0.58
CA LYS A 50 0.57 -12.44 0.00
C LYS A 50 1.88 -13.23 -0.05
N SER A 51 2.98 -12.59 -0.45
CA SER A 51 4.28 -13.25 -0.64
C SER A 51 5.11 -13.07 0.61
N THR A 52 5.85 -14.11 1.01
CA THR A 52 6.90 -14.04 2.05
C THR A 52 8.22 -13.50 1.51
N ARG A 53 8.25 -13.06 0.24
CA ARG A 53 9.41 -12.49 -0.42
C ARG A 53 9.10 -11.13 -1.06
N TYR A 54 10.00 -10.17 -0.89
CA TYR A 54 10.05 -8.88 -1.58
C TYR A 54 11.24 -8.86 -2.54
N LEU A 55 10.98 -8.65 -3.84
CA LEU A 55 12.03 -8.65 -4.87
C LEU A 55 12.90 -9.92 -4.89
N GLY A 56 12.32 -11.07 -4.51
CA GLY A 56 13.04 -12.35 -4.42
C GLY A 56 13.76 -12.59 -3.09
N LEU A 57 13.86 -11.59 -2.23
CA LEU A 57 14.46 -11.69 -0.89
C LEU A 57 13.38 -12.01 0.16
N PRO A 58 13.68 -12.82 1.19
CA PRO A 58 12.76 -13.05 2.29
C PRO A 58 12.42 -11.73 3.01
N LEU A 59 11.15 -11.56 3.32
CA LEU A 59 10.61 -10.47 4.15
C LEU A 59 10.92 -10.66 5.63
#